data_AF-A0A9X2XEQ7-F1
#
_entry.id   AF-A0A9X2XEQ7-F1
#
_cell.length_a   1.000
_cell.length_b   1.000
_cell.length_c   1.000
_cell.angle_alpha   90.00
_cell.angle_beta   90.00
_cell.angle_gamma   90.00
#
_symmetry.space_group_name_H-M   'P 1'
#
loop_
_entity.id
_entity.type
_entity.pdbx_description
1 polymer ?
#
loop_
_entity_poly.entity_id
_entity_poly.type
_entity_poly.pdbx_seq_one_letter_code
_entity_poly.pdbx_strand_id
1 'polypeptide(L)' 'MSKQVCVDCITDSYLQTNFSDNDVDECDYCNEERPVVTLEELVEELEEAIQASFTESPRIL' A
#
# COMPACT_ATOMS: atom_id res chain seq x y z
N MET A 1 7.59 -10.25 13.97
CA MET A 1 6.44 -10.17 13.05
C MET A 1 6.28 -8.71 12.71
N SER A 2 6.33 -8.37 11.43
CA SER A 2 5.94 -7.04 10.96
C SER A 2 4.45 -6.86 11.19
N LYS A 3 4.02 -5.62 11.44
CA LYS A 3 2.60 -5.28 11.55
C LYS A 3 1.98 -5.25 10.16
N GLN A 4 0.72 -5.66 10.04
CA GLN A 4 -0.05 -5.64 8.81
C GLN A 4 -1.32 -4.80 8.95
N VAL A 5 -1.67 -4.12 7.87
CA VAL A 5 -2.81 -3.20 7.80
C VAL A 5 -3.69 -3.60 6.63
N CYS A 6 -5.01 -3.58 6.83
CA CYS A 6 -5.93 -3.87 5.75
C CYS A 6 -6.13 -2.68 4.82
N VAL A 7 -6.58 -2.99 3.61
CA VAL A 7 -6.90 -2.00 2.57
C VAL A 7 -7.86 -0.91 3.06
N ASP A 8 -8.88 -1.22 3.87
CA ASP A 8 -9.81 -0.21 4.38
C ASP A 8 -9.17 0.75 5.40
N CYS A 9 -8.20 0.27 6.19
CA CYS A 9 -7.45 1.12 7.12
C CYS A 9 -6.42 1.98 6.38
N ILE A 10 -5.95 1.55 5.21
CA ILE A 10 -5.20 2.40 4.28
C ILE A 10 -6.20 3.36 3.63
N THR A 11 -6.37 4.56 4.16
CA THR A 11 -7.38 5.52 3.68
C THR A 11 -7.09 6.12 2.29
N ASP A 12 -5.97 5.75 1.66
CA ASP A 12 -5.54 6.24 0.35
C ASP A 12 -6.06 5.32 -0.77
N SER A 13 -6.74 5.89 -1.76
CA SER A 13 -7.40 5.13 -2.83
C SER A 13 -6.45 4.46 -3.82
N TYR A 14 -5.26 5.02 -4.04
CA TYR A 14 -4.27 4.41 -4.93
C TYR A 14 -3.75 3.12 -4.29
N LEU A 15 -3.37 3.20 -3.02
CA LEU A 15 -2.89 2.04 -2.27
C LEU A 15 -3.99 0.98 -2.08
N GLN A 16 -5.22 1.40 -1.81
CA GLN A 16 -6.37 0.48 -1.76
C GLN A 16 -6.54 -0.33 -3.04
N THR A 17 -6.32 0.30 -4.19
CA THR A 17 -6.43 -0.36 -5.49
C THR A 17 -5.27 -1.34 -5.71
N ASN A 18 -4.06 -0.99 -5.29
CA ASN A 18 -2.88 -1.84 -5.49
C ASN A 18 -2.90 -3.10 -4.61
N PHE A 19 -3.57 -3.06 -3.45
CA PHE A 19 -3.59 -4.18 -2.50
C PHE A 19 -4.95 -4.88 -2.40
N SER A 20 -5.92 -4.56 -3.26
CA SER A 20 -7.27 -5.14 -3.18
C SER A 20 -7.31 -6.65 -3.38
N ASP A 21 -6.32 -7.20 -4.08
CA ASP A 21 -6.19 -8.62 -4.41
C ASP A 21 -5.17 -9.36 -3.52
N ASN A 22 -4.68 -8.73 -2.45
CA ASN A 22 -3.79 -9.38 -1.49
C ASN A 22 -4.50 -10.50 -0.71
N ASP A 23 -3.70 -11.36 -0.09
CA ASP A 23 -4.19 -12.39 0.82
C ASP A 23 -5.00 -11.77 1.97
N VAL A 24 -6.07 -12.47 2.35
CA VAL A 24 -6.95 -12.08 3.44
C VAL A 24 -6.38 -12.60 4.76
N ASP A 25 -6.16 -11.70 5.71
CA ASP A 25 -5.74 -12.02 7.07
C ASP A 25 -6.29 -10.98 8.07
N GLU A 26 -6.07 -11.20 9.37
CA GLU A 26 -6.47 -10.27 10.42
C GLU A 26 -5.62 -8.99 10.40
N CYS A 27 -6.28 -7.84 10.27
CA CYS A 27 -5.66 -6.53 10.37
C CYS A 27 -5.26 -6.21 11.83
N ASP A 28 -3.99 -5.84 12.06
CA ASP A 28 -3.49 -5.47 13.40
C ASP A 28 -4.12 -4.20 14.00
N TYR A 29 -4.90 -3.45 13.22
CA TYR A 29 -5.43 -2.13 13.59
C TYR A 29 -6.94 -2.15 13.85
N CYS A 30 -7.71 -2.78 12.97
CA CYS A 30 -9.17 -2.89 13.12
C CYS A 30 -9.64 -4.28 13.59
N ASN A 31 -8.75 -5.28 13.60
CA ASN A 31 -9.05 -6.69 13.93
C ASN A 31 -10.13 -7.32 13.03
N GLU A 32 -10.24 -6.86 11.78
CA GLU A 32 -11.12 -7.46 10.78
C GLU A 32 -10.30 -8.29 9.77
N GLU A 33 -10.87 -9.40 9.30
CA GLU A 33 -10.28 -10.22 8.23
C GLU A 33 -10.56 -9.59 6.86
N ARG A 34 -9.50 -9.09 6.23
CA ARG A 34 -9.56 -8.37 4.93
C ARG A 34 -8.24 -8.56 4.17
N PRO A 35 -8.16 -8.16 2.88
CA PRO A 35 -6.86 -8.05 2.21
C PRO A 35 -5.92 -7.16 3.02
N VAL A 36 -4.76 -7.69 3.37
CA VAL A 36 -3.74 -7.01 4.20
C VAL A 36 -2.43 -6.82 3.44
N VAL A 37 -1.65 -5.88 3.91
CA VAL A 37 -0.26 -5.66 3.48
C VAL A 37 0.59 -5.37 4.71
N THR A 38 1.83 -5.85 4.71
CA THR A 38 2.77 -5.49 5.79
C THR A 38 3.16 -4.01 5.67
N LEU A 39 3.53 -3.38 6.79
CA LEU A 39 4.02 -2.00 6.73
C LEU A 39 5.31 -1.86 5.92
N GLU A 40 6.11 -2.91 5.80
CA GLU A 40 7.34 -2.93 5.00
C GLU A 40 7.01 -2.84 3.51
N GLU A 41 6.15 -3.74 3.01
CA GLU A 41 5.67 -3.73 1.62
C GLU A 41 4.93 -2.43 1.27
N LEU A 42 4.15 -1.89 2.21
CA LEU A 42 3.46 -0.60 2.04
C LEU A 42 4.44 0.54 1.80
N VAL A 43 5.57 0.56 2.52
CA VAL A 43 6.61 1.58 2.35
C VAL A 43 7.35 1.39 1.03
N GLU A 44 7.67 0.16 0.65
CA GLU A 44 8.34 -0.15 -0.62
C GLU A 44 7.50 0.34 -1.81
N GLU A 45 6.20 0.04 -1.85
CA GLU A 45 5.28 0.50 -2.91
C GLU A 45 5.17 2.02 -2.99
N LEU A 46 5.19 2.71 -1.83
CA LEU A 46 5.20 4.17 -1.78
C LEU A 46 6.51 4.74 -2.31
N GLU A 47 7.65 4.15 -1.94
CA GLU A 47 8.97 4.58 -2.43
C GLU A 47 9.08 4.41 -3.95
N GLU A 48 8.61 3.28 -4.49
CA GLU A 48 8.57 3.02 -5.93
C GLU A 48 7.67 4.01 -6.67
N ALA A 49 6.45 4.24 -6.18
CA ALA A 49 5.51 5.19 -6.78
C ALA A 49 6.08 6.64 -6.78
N ILE A 50 6.73 7.04 -5.69
CA ILE A 50 7.39 8.35 -5.58
C ILE A 50 8.54 8.43 -6.59
N GLN A 51 9.40 7.42 -6.68
CA GLN A 51 10.51 7.41 -7.63
C GLN A 51 10.05 7.42 -9.10
N ALA A 52 8.98 6.68 -9.41
CA ALA A 52 8.36 6.68 -10.73
C ALA A 52 7.89 8.09 -11.13
N SER A 53 7.29 8.85 -10.18
CA SER A 53 6.84 10.22 -10.45
C SER A 53 7.95 11.19 -10.87
N PHE A 54 9.18 10.98 -10.37
CA PHE A 54 10.36 11.77 -10.75
C PHE A 54 11.01 11.30 -12.05
N THR A 55 10.84 10.03 -12.40
CA THR A 55 11.45 9.42 -13.59
C THR A 55 10.59 9.62 -14.84
N GLU A 56 9.26 9.64 -14.67
CA GLU A 56 8.29 9.83 -15.76
C GLU A 56 7.89 11.29 -16.00
N SER A 57 8.52 12.26 -15.34
CA SER A 57 8.41 13.67 -15.73
C SER A 57 9.27 13.90 -16.98
N PRO A 58 8.72 13.95 -18.22
CA PRO A 58 9.47 14.55 -19.30
C PRO A 58 9.79 15.96 -18.83
N ARG A 59 11.07 16.34 -18.84
CA ARG A 59 11.48 17.73 -18.70
C ARG A 59 10.64 18.56 -19.66
N ILE A 60 9.61 19.24 -19.15
CA ILE A 60 9.03 20.36 -19.86
C ILE A 60 10.01 21.50 -19.64
N LEU A 61 10.86 21.65 -20.66
CA LEU A 61 11.83 22.72 -20.97
C LEU A 61 13.17 22.67 -20.22
#